data_AF-A0A9W8ZC32-F1
#
_entry.id   AF-A0A9W8ZC32-F1
#
_cell.length_a   1.000
_cell.length_b   1.000
_cell.length_c   1.000
_cell.angle_alpha   90.00
_cell.angle_beta   90.00
_cell.angle_gamma   90.00
#
_symmetry.space_group_name_H-M   'P 1'
#
loop_
_entity.id
_entity.type
_entity.pdbx_description
1 polymer ?
#
loop_
_entity_poly.entity_id
_entity_poly.type
_entity_poly.pdbx_seq_one_letter_code
_entity_poly.pdbx_strand_id
1 'polypeptide(L)' 'MPPKRRAPDTETARRRSRRRPKRPKRQKAAITQFMSFTNMDRNAAVRVLKSHGWDAQNAVNA' A
#
# COMPACT_ATOMS: atom_id res chain seq x y z
N MET A 1 -26.28 -33.42 -34.62
CA MET A 1 -25.88 -33.57 -33.21
C MET A 1 -24.37 -33.82 -33.13
N PRO A 2 -23.62 -32.87 -32.56
CA PRO A 2 -22.52 -33.20 -31.65
C PRO A 2 -22.65 -32.41 -30.32
N PRO A 3 -22.34 -33.00 -29.15
CA PRO A 3 -22.36 -32.27 -27.88
C PRO A 3 -20.98 -31.65 -27.65
N LYS A 4 -20.88 -30.32 -27.49
CA LYS A 4 -19.64 -29.68 -27.07
C LYS A 4 -19.89 -28.41 -26.22
N ARG A 5 -19.82 -28.64 -24.91
CA ARG A 5 -19.12 -27.83 -23.90
C ARG A 5 -19.68 -26.43 -23.62
N ARG A 6 -20.44 -26.37 -22.50
CA ARG A 6 -20.61 -25.19 -21.62
C ARG A 6 -19.41 -24.24 -21.71
N ALA A 7 -19.68 -22.99 -22.07
CA ALA A 7 -18.75 -21.90 -21.79
C ALA A 7 -18.52 -21.85 -20.27
N PRO A 8 -17.27 -21.90 -19.78
CA PRO A 8 -17.02 -21.53 -18.40
C PRO A 8 -17.19 -20.01 -18.28
N ASP A 9 -18.11 -19.61 -17.40
CA ASP A 9 -18.35 -18.24 -16.97
C ASP A 9 -17.04 -17.49 -16.74
N THR A 10 -16.93 -16.28 -17.32
CA THR A 10 -15.80 -15.36 -17.17
C THR A 10 -15.66 -14.79 -15.75
N GLU A 11 -16.25 -15.44 -14.74
CA GLU A 11 -16.27 -15.04 -13.35
C GLU A 11 -15.15 -15.71 -12.54
N THR A 12 -13.91 -15.60 -12.99
CA THR A 12 -12.76 -15.98 -12.15
C THR A 12 -11.55 -15.05 -12.29
N ALA A 13 -11.70 -13.90 -12.95
CA ALA A 13 -10.65 -12.89 -13.03
C ALA A 13 -10.43 -12.09 -11.72
N ARG A 14 -10.95 -12.54 -10.57
CA ARG A 14 -10.79 -11.86 -9.27
C ARG A 14 -9.63 -12.36 -8.41
N ARG A 15 -8.82 -13.31 -8.90
CA ARG A 15 -7.91 -14.04 -8.02
C ARG A 15 -6.59 -14.43 -8.68
N ARG A 16 -5.72 -13.44 -8.97
CA ARG A 16 -4.25 -13.58 -8.97
C ARG A 16 -3.57 -12.27 -9.40
N SER A 17 -3.45 -11.32 -8.46
CA SER A 17 -2.26 -10.47 -8.38
C SER A 17 -2.15 -9.87 -7.00
N ARG A 18 -1.91 -10.74 -6.02
CA ARG A 18 -1.16 -10.35 -4.81
C ARG A 18 0.29 -10.09 -5.20
N ARG A 19 0.52 -9.08 -6.06
CA ARG A 19 1.81 -8.42 -6.12
C ARG A 19 1.99 -7.78 -4.76
N ARG A 20 2.66 -8.48 -3.84
CA ARG A 20 3.18 -7.86 -2.61
C ARG A 20 3.80 -6.53 -3.05
N PRO A 21 3.32 -5.38 -2.57
CA PRO A 21 3.93 -4.13 -2.98
C PRO A 21 5.38 -4.22 -2.49
N LYS A 22 6.32 -4.28 -3.43
CA LYS A 22 7.73 -3.98 -3.15
C LYS A 22 7.67 -2.52 -2.70
N ARG A 23 7.79 -2.24 -1.40
CA ARG A 23 7.66 -0.88 -0.84
C ARG A 23 9.01 -0.17 -0.59
N PRO A 24 10.11 -0.31 -1.38
CA PRO A 24 11.34 0.45 -1.10
C PRO A 24 11.27 1.94 -1.54
N LYS A 25 10.09 2.47 -1.92
CA LYS A 25 9.88 3.90 -2.25
C LYS A 25 9.02 4.65 -1.23
N ARG A 26 8.53 3.96 -0.19
CA ARG A 26 7.51 4.54 0.70
C ARG A 26 8.06 5.44 1.80
N GLN A 27 9.33 5.30 2.16
CA GLN A 27 9.92 6.10 3.24
C GLN A 27 9.92 7.58 2.89
N LYS A 28 10.47 7.96 1.73
CA LYS A 28 10.50 9.38 1.32
C LYS A 28 9.10 9.96 1.16
N ALA A 29 8.18 9.23 0.51
CA ALA A 29 6.80 9.67 0.35
C ALA A 29 6.08 9.82 1.70
N ALA A 30 6.26 8.86 2.61
CA ALA A 30 5.67 8.91 3.94
C ALA A 30 6.25 10.05 4.79
N ILE A 31 7.56 10.31 4.70
CA ILE A 31 8.21 11.45 5.37
C ILE A 31 7.60 12.75 4.87
N THR A 32 7.55 12.97 3.55
CA THR A 32 6.97 14.20 2.99
C THR A 32 5.51 14.38 3.38
N GLN A 33 4.70 13.32 3.27
CA GLN A 33 3.29 13.35 3.66
C GLN A 33 3.12 13.66 5.16
N PHE A 34 3.86 12.97 6.03
CA PHE A 34 3.80 13.15 7.47
C PHE A 34 4.23 14.57 7.89
N MET A 35 5.30 15.09 7.28
CA MET A 35 5.78 16.46 7.53
C MET A 35 4.75 17.52 7.13
N SER A 36 4.03 17.32 6.01
CA SER A 36 2.98 18.26 5.57
C SER A 36 1.81 18.37 6.56
N PHE A 37 1.51 17.30 7.31
CA PHE A 37 0.42 17.32 8.30
C PHE A 37 0.87 17.74 9.69
N THR A 38 2.07 17.34 10.10
CA THR A 38 2.56 17.55 11.46
C THR A 38 3.45 18.77 11.63
N ASN A 39 3.91 19.38 10.51
CA ASN A 39 4.94 20.42 10.47
C ASN A 39 6.22 20.05 11.25
N MET A 40 6.47 18.75 11.48
CA MET A 40 7.66 18.28 12.17
C MET A 40 8.88 18.32 11.26
N ASP A 41 10.05 18.47 11.89
CA ASP A 41 11.32 18.30 11.20
C ASP A 41 11.47 16.89 10.63
N ARG A 42 12.22 16.77 9.54
CA ARG A 42 12.46 15.50 8.85
C ARG A 42 13.03 14.43 9.78
N ASN A 43 13.94 14.79 10.70
CA ASN A 43 14.55 13.85 11.62
C ASN A 43 13.55 13.34 12.65
N ALA A 44 12.65 14.20 13.13
CA ALA A 44 11.57 13.81 14.01
C ALA A 44 10.56 12.90 13.28
N ALA A 45 10.16 13.28 12.07
CA ALA A 45 9.27 12.48 11.22
C ALA A 45 9.82 11.07 10.96
N VAL A 46 11.12 10.93 10.70
CA VAL A 46 11.77 9.62 10.50
C VAL A 46 11.69 8.75 11.76
N ARG A 47 11.88 9.33 12.96
CA ARG A 47 11.80 8.58 14.21
C ARG A 47 10.40 8.02 14.44
N VAL A 48 9.37 8.86 14.25
CA VAL A 48 7.98 8.44 14.37
C VAL A 48 7.64 7.39 13.31
N LEU A 49 7.88 7.68 12.03
CA LEU A 49 7.58 6.75 10.95
C LEU A 49 8.29 5.40 11.09
N LYS A 50 9.49 5.35 11.67
CA LYS A 50 10.19 4.09 11.92
C LYS A 50 9.41 3.20 12.90
N SER A 51 8.82 3.78 13.94
CA SER A 51 7.96 3.06 14.91
C SER A 51 6.63 2.64 14.29
N HIS A 52 6.11 3.39 13.32
CA HIS A 52 4.84 3.11 12.63
C HIS A 52 5.00 2.34 11.30
N GLY A 53 6.14 1.70 11.06
CA GLY A 53 6.35 0.87 9.87
C GLY A 53 6.37 1.65 8.55
N TRP A 54 6.74 2.93 8.59
CA TRP A 54 6.71 3.88 7.47
C TRP A 54 5.31 4.16 6.91
N ASP A 55 4.29 4.06 7.76
CA ASP A 55 2.92 4.42 7.44
C ASP A 55 2.60 5.83 7.95
N ALA A 56 2.56 6.80 7.03
CA ALA A 56 2.27 8.20 7.37
C ALA A 56 0.85 8.39 7.91
N GLN A 57 -0.11 7.62 7.40
CA GLN A 57 -1.50 7.72 7.88
C GLN A 57 -1.58 7.24 9.32
N ASN A 58 -0.99 6.07 9.61
CA ASN A 58 -1.00 5.54 10.96
C ASN A 58 -0.25 6.45 11.94
N ALA A 59 0.86 7.06 11.50
CA ALA A 59 1.67 7.95 12.33
C ALA A 59 0.99 9.30 12.64
N VAL A 60 0.20 9.87 11.73
CA VAL A 60 -0.53 11.13 11.98
C VAL A 60 -1.71 10.92 12.94
N ASN A 61 -2.30 9.73 12.95
CA ASN A 61 -3.44 9.39 13.81
C ASN A 61 -3.03 8.77 15.15
N ALA A 62 -1.73 8.61 15.40
CA ALA A 62 -1.18 8.13 16.66
C ALA A 62 -0.92 9.30 17.62
#